data_AF-A0A7K3IS44-F1
#
_entry.id   AF-A0A7K3IS44-F1
#
_cell.length_a   1.000
_cell.length_b   1.000
_cell.length_c   1.000
_cell.angle_alpha   90.00
_cell.angle_beta   90.00
_cell.angle_gamma   90.00
#
_symmetry.space_group_name_H-M   'P 1'
#
loop_
_entity.id
_entity.type
_entity.pdbx_description
1 polymer ?
#
loop_
_entity_poly.entity_id
_entity_poly.type
_entity_poly.pdbx_seq_one_letter_code
_entity_poly.pdbx_strand_id
1 'polypeptide(L)'
;HLFHGAHDPGKVRGTIELRIEPDIREAEPGETIVFSVALFNQKTGHKFPTGSVEDRIAWLQVEATDALGRTYHLNVDKKGFEGEEYTISGDYLAYQDMGVPLNQPDFKGVQRDGIPAGNRIFRMPYFDPEGRMTIMQWNTAKLGVDYRIGPRETKVEKFTFRLPFDVAPGAMKVKAVLNYQLLVKPVADLLKVPDDESEIKIINEHSTLVTVLP
;
A
#
# COMPACT_ATOMS: atom_id res chain seq x y z
N HIS A 1 -8.13 19.23 24.39
CA HIS A 1 -9.05 18.96 23.27
C HIS A 1 -8.40 19.28 21.92
N LEU A 2 -7.26 18.67 21.59
CA LEU A 2 -6.54 18.99 20.34
C LEU A 2 -6.93 18.06 19.16
N PHE A 3 -7.69 16.99 19.42
CA PHE A 3 -8.30 16.09 18.42
C PHE A 3 -7.39 15.71 17.24
N HIS A 4 -6.12 15.40 17.55
CA HIS A 4 -5.13 15.02 16.55
C HIS A 4 -5.56 13.77 15.79
N GLY A 5 -5.25 13.77 14.49
CA GLY A 5 -5.48 12.66 13.57
C GLY A 5 -4.28 12.45 12.68
N ALA A 6 -4.53 12.33 11.38
CA ALA A 6 -3.52 11.93 10.40
C ALA A 6 -2.39 12.96 10.15
N HIS A 7 -2.59 14.23 10.55
CA HIS A 7 -1.58 15.28 10.57
C HIS A 7 -0.60 15.20 11.77
N ASP A 8 -0.87 14.33 12.75
CA ASP A 8 0.06 14.05 13.86
C ASP A 8 0.71 12.67 13.65
N PRO A 9 2.01 12.61 13.32
CA PRO A 9 2.72 11.33 13.14
C PRO A 9 2.63 10.41 14.35
N GLY A 10 2.53 10.96 15.57
CA GLY A 10 2.35 10.20 16.80
C GLY A 10 1.00 9.49 16.90
N LYS A 11 -0.02 9.93 16.14
CA LYS A 11 -1.32 9.26 16.02
C LYS A 11 -1.38 8.27 14.87
N VAL A 12 -0.52 8.39 13.87
CA VAL A 12 -0.41 7.42 12.77
C VAL A 12 0.44 6.22 13.18
N ARG A 13 1.55 6.46 13.90
CA ARG A 13 2.53 5.43 14.25
C ARG A 13 1.96 4.30 15.12
N GLY A 14 2.20 3.07 14.67
CA GLY A 14 1.80 1.83 15.31
C GLY A 14 0.29 1.62 15.36
N THR A 15 -0.51 2.36 14.57
CA THR A 15 -1.97 2.15 14.50
C THR A 15 -2.34 0.76 14.05
N ILE A 16 -1.54 0.21 13.14
CA ILE A 16 -1.58 -1.18 12.70
C ILE A 16 -0.33 -1.87 13.22
N GLU A 17 -0.49 -2.95 13.97
CA GLU A 17 0.60 -3.86 14.30
C GLU A 17 0.99 -4.64 13.04
N LEU A 18 2.29 -4.82 12.82
CA LEU A 18 2.84 -5.47 11.63
C LEU A 18 3.81 -6.57 12.04
N ARG A 19 3.63 -7.77 11.51
CA ARG A 19 4.57 -8.89 11.66
C ARG A 19 4.75 -9.61 10.34
N ILE A 20 5.99 -9.85 9.95
CA ILE A 20 6.35 -10.64 8.77
C ILE A 20 7.12 -11.87 9.21
N GLU A 21 6.74 -13.03 8.69
CA GLU A 21 7.42 -14.31 8.91
C GLU A 21 7.54 -15.09 7.60
N PRO A 22 8.68 -15.77 7.35
CA PRO A 22 8.80 -16.71 6.26
C PRO A 22 8.24 -18.08 6.66
N ASP A 23 7.85 -18.87 5.67
CA ASP A 23 7.51 -20.28 5.84
C ASP A 23 8.76 -21.16 6.08
N ILE A 24 9.90 -20.80 5.48
CA ILE A 24 11.20 -21.44 5.66
C ILE A 24 12.30 -20.44 6.04
N ARG A 25 13.31 -20.89 6.79
CA ARG A 25 14.40 -20.04 7.30
C ARG A 25 15.72 -20.18 6.55
N GLU A 26 15.82 -21.19 5.70
CA GLU A 26 16.99 -21.51 4.88
C GLU A 26 16.48 -21.90 3.49
N ALA A 27 17.15 -21.40 2.44
CA ALA A 27 16.77 -21.70 1.05
C ALA A 27 17.98 -21.58 0.11
N GLU A 28 18.00 -22.38 -0.95
CA GLU A 28 19.00 -22.33 -2.03
C GLU A 28 18.55 -21.38 -3.16
N PRO A 29 19.50 -20.81 -3.95
CA PRO A 29 19.16 -20.03 -5.14
C PRO A 29 18.21 -20.80 -6.08
N GLY A 30 17.15 -20.13 -6.53
CA GLY A 30 16.10 -20.74 -7.36
C GLY A 30 14.93 -21.35 -6.59
N GLU A 31 15.06 -21.60 -5.29
CA GLU A 31 13.97 -22.04 -4.42
C GLU A 31 12.98 -20.90 -4.15
N THR A 32 11.82 -21.25 -3.58
CA THR A 32 10.74 -20.31 -3.29
C THR A 32 10.51 -20.20 -1.80
N ILE A 33 10.43 -18.97 -1.31
CA ILE A 33 10.06 -18.64 0.07
C ILE A 33 8.72 -17.90 0.03
N VAL A 34 7.80 -18.24 0.92
CA VAL A 34 6.53 -17.53 1.09
C VAL A 34 6.58 -16.71 2.38
N PHE A 35 6.52 -15.40 2.25
CA PHE A 35 6.41 -14.50 3.40
C PHE A 35 4.93 -14.22 3.70
N SER A 36 4.54 -14.39 4.96
CA SER A 36 3.23 -14.00 5.46
C SER A 36 3.37 -12.74 6.32
N VAL A 37 2.60 -11.70 5.99
CA VAL A 37 2.56 -10.44 6.72
C VAL A 37 1.20 -10.27 7.39
N ALA A 38 1.17 -10.33 8.72
CA ALA A 38 -0.02 -10.04 9.52
C ALA A 38 -0.10 -8.54 9.83
N LEU A 39 -1.25 -7.94 9.54
CA LEU A 39 -1.60 -6.54 9.81
C LEU A 39 -2.80 -6.49 10.74
N PHE A 40 -2.60 -6.11 12.00
CA PHE A 40 -3.66 -6.09 13.01
C PHE A 40 -4.02 -4.68 13.43
N ASN A 41 -5.28 -4.29 13.26
CA ASN A 41 -5.80 -3.02 13.75
C ASN A 41 -6.14 -3.14 15.23
N GLN A 42 -5.13 -2.93 16.07
CA GLN A 42 -5.26 -2.96 17.52
C GLN A 42 -5.81 -1.65 18.10
N LYS A 43 -5.47 -0.51 17.49
CA LYS A 43 -5.64 0.80 18.13
C LYS A 43 -6.96 1.50 17.83
N THR A 44 -7.48 1.39 16.61
CA THR A 44 -8.64 2.19 16.20
C THR A 44 -9.95 1.43 16.35
N GLY A 45 -10.98 2.13 16.84
CA GLY A 45 -12.36 1.61 16.90
C GLY A 45 -13.11 1.67 15.56
N HIS A 46 -12.41 1.90 14.45
CA HIS A 46 -12.96 2.06 13.11
C HIS A 46 -12.04 1.39 12.08
N LYS A 47 -12.46 1.37 10.81
CA LYS A 47 -11.59 0.94 9.70
C LYS A 47 -10.40 1.87 9.53
N PHE A 48 -9.25 1.36 9.11
CA PHE A 48 -8.06 2.16 8.83
C PHE A 48 -7.59 1.95 7.38
N PRO A 49 -7.26 3.04 6.65
CA PRO A 49 -7.48 4.45 6.99
C PRO A 49 -8.98 4.84 7.00
N THR A 50 -9.37 5.91 7.71
CA THR A 50 -10.76 6.45 7.71
C THR A 50 -10.77 7.93 7.34
N GLY A 51 -11.96 8.55 7.26
CA GLY A 51 -12.16 9.95 6.87
C GLY A 51 -12.41 10.05 5.37
N SER A 52 -11.68 10.94 4.71
CA SER A 52 -11.55 10.97 3.25
C SER A 52 -10.80 9.70 2.82
N VAL A 53 -11.45 8.72 2.21
CA VAL A 53 -10.82 7.43 1.87
C VAL A 53 -10.58 7.25 0.39
N GLU A 54 -11.14 8.14 -0.40
CA GLU A 54 -10.94 8.29 -1.83
C GLU A 54 -9.58 8.93 -2.17
N ASP A 55 -9.06 9.79 -1.29
CA ASP A 55 -7.79 10.52 -1.42
C ASP A 55 -6.64 9.89 -0.62
N ARG A 56 -6.91 9.30 0.55
CA ARG A 56 -5.91 8.65 1.41
C ARG A 56 -5.43 7.34 0.81
N ILE A 57 -4.13 7.10 0.92
CA ILE A 57 -3.52 5.82 0.53
C ILE A 57 -2.70 5.24 1.69
N ALA A 58 -2.93 3.96 1.98
CA ALA A 58 -2.12 3.17 2.90
C ALA A 58 -1.66 1.90 2.17
N TRP A 59 -0.36 1.61 2.13
CA TRP A 59 0.15 0.47 1.39
C TRP A 59 1.24 -0.29 2.15
N LEU A 60 1.25 -1.61 1.97
CA LEU A 60 2.28 -2.51 2.46
C LEU A 60 3.32 -2.73 1.37
N GLN A 61 4.55 -2.37 1.69
CA GLN A 61 5.75 -2.58 0.89
C GLN A 61 6.63 -3.64 1.53
N VAL A 62 7.04 -4.63 0.73
CA VAL A 62 7.95 -5.69 1.17
C VAL A 62 9.18 -5.70 0.27
N GLU A 63 10.34 -5.65 0.90
CA GLU A 63 11.63 -5.67 0.22
C GLU A 63 12.55 -6.71 0.85
N ALA A 64 13.21 -7.50 0.01
CA ALA A 64 14.24 -8.45 0.42
C ALA A 64 15.61 -7.88 0.03
N THR A 65 16.56 -7.82 0.96
CA THR A 65 17.93 -7.35 0.72
C THR A 65 18.91 -8.48 1.02
N ASP A 66 19.69 -8.89 0.01
CA ASP A 66 20.66 -9.97 0.13
C ASP A 66 21.95 -9.54 0.88
N ALA A 67 22.88 -10.48 1.06
CA ALA A 67 24.13 -10.25 1.78
C ALA A 67 25.08 -9.25 1.10
N LEU A 68 24.89 -8.95 -0.20
CA LEU A 68 25.63 -7.93 -0.94
C LEU A 68 24.91 -6.58 -0.98
N GLY A 69 23.72 -6.47 -0.36
CA GLY A 69 22.93 -5.25 -0.34
C GLY A 69 22.06 -5.05 -1.58
N ARG A 70 21.89 -6.07 -2.45
CA ARG A 70 20.92 -5.98 -3.56
C ARG A 70 19.52 -6.12 -3.00
N THR A 71 18.65 -5.16 -3.33
CA THR A 71 17.27 -5.11 -2.87
C THR A 71 16.30 -5.54 -3.98
N TYR A 72 15.37 -6.42 -3.62
CA TYR A 72 14.30 -6.94 -4.46
C TYR A 72 12.96 -6.45 -3.92
N HIS A 73 12.16 -5.80 -4.76
CA HIS A 73 10.76 -5.50 -4.44
C HIS A 73 9.91 -6.76 -4.60
N LEU A 74 9.11 -7.10 -3.58
CA LEU A 74 8.25 -8.28 -3.61
C LEU A 74 6.80 -7.86 -3.89
N ASN A 75 6.24 -8.38 -4.98
CA ASN A 75 4.83 -8.17 -5.31
C ASN A 75 3.93 -8.99 -4.38
N VAL A 76 2.80 -8.43 -3.97
CA VAL A 76 1.80 -9.17 -3.19
C VAL A 76 1.12 -10.25 -4.05
N ASP A 77 0.89 -11.41 -3.44
CA ASP A 77 0.11 -12.48 -4.04
C ASP A 77 -1.37 -12.07 -4.15
N LYS A 78 -1.98 -12.34 -5.31
CA LYS A 78 -3.41 -12.11 -5.53
C LYS A 78 -4.25 -13.11 -4.72
N LYS A 79 -5.35 -12.63 -4.16
CA LYS A 79 -6.34 -13.41 -3.41
C LYS A 79 -7.56 -13.80 -4.25
N GLY A 80 -7.80 -13.09 -5.36
CA GLY A 80 -8.86 -13.40 -6.33
C GLY A 80 -10.26 -12.91 -5.94
N PHE A 81 -10.38 -11.90 -5.07
CA PHE A 81 -11.69 -11.30 -4.75
C PHE A 81 -12.07 -10.19 -5.75
N GLU A 82 -13.37 -9.93 -5.87
CA GLU A 82 -13.89 -8.88 -6.76
C GLU A 82 -13.36 -7.48 -6.36
N GLY A 83 -12.80 -6.75 -7.32
CA GLY A 83 -12.21 -5.42 -7.10
C GLY A 83 -10.78 -5.44 -6.55
N GLU A 84 -10.13 -6.61 -6.40
CA GLU A 84 -8.76 -6.72 -5.93
C GLU A 84 -7.76 -5.89 -6.74
N GLU A 85 -8.01 -5.65 -8.03
CA GLU A 85 -7.19 -4.83 -8.92
C GLU A 85 -7.05 -3.37 -8.45
N TYR A 86 -7.96 -2.87 -7.61
CA TYR A 86 -7.86 -1.55 -6.97
C TYR A 86 -7.03 -1.57 -5.68
N THR A 87 -6.66 -2.76 -5.21
CA THR A 87 -5.91 -2.99 -3.96
C THR A 87 -4.48 -3.43 -4.22
N ILE A 88 -4.04 -3.50 -5.48
CA ILE A 88 -2.66 -3.80 -5.86
C ILE A 88 -2.15 -2.65 -6.71
N SER A 89 -1.03 -2.07 -6.30
CA SER A 89 -0.52 -0.86 -6.94
C SER A 89 -0.03 -1.13 -8.36
N GLY A 90 -0.17 -0.13 -9.22
CA GLY A 90 0.38 -0.17 -10.58
C GLY A 90 0.24 1.16 -11.31
N ASP A 91 0.69 1.18 -12.56
CA ASP A 91 0.78 2.39 -13.38
C ASP A 91 -0.49 2.61 -14.22
N TYR A 92 -1.64 2.66 -13.55
CA TYR A 92 -2.92 2.95 -14.15
C TYR A 92 -3.23 4.44 -14.08
N LEU A 93 -3.99 4.97 -15.04
CA LEU A 93 -4.57 6.31 -14.94
C LEU A 93 -5.93 6.29 -14.24
N ALA A 94 -6.23 7.32 -13.46
CA ALA A 94 -7.50 7.52 -12.76
C ALA A 94 -7.84 9.01 -12.65
N TYR A 95 -8.99 9.33 -12.05
CA TYR A 95 -9.40 10.69 -11.70
C TYR A 95 -9.66 11.61 -12.91
N GLN A 96 -10.16 11.03 -14.00
CA GLN A 96 -10.45 11.75 -15.25
C GLN A 96 -11.53 12.82 -15.08
N ASP A 97 -12.44 12.60 -14.13
CA ASP A 97 -13.53 13.53 -13.83
C ASP A 97 -13.03 14.87 -13.29
N MET A 98 -11.79 14.96 -12.76
CA MET A 98 -11.16 16.24 -12.44
C MET A 98 -11.05 17.18 -13.66
N GLY A 99 -11.16 16.67 -14.88
CA GLY A 99 -11.26 17.50 -16.10
C GLY A 99 -12.44 18.48 -16.07
N VAL A 100 -13.53 18.15 -15.36
CA VAL A 100 -14.71 19.02 -15.24
C VAL A 100 -14.38 20.32 -14.50
N PRO A 101 -13.95 20.32 -13.22
CA PRO A 101 -13.57 21.55 -12.53
C PRO A 101 -12.33 22.22 -13.11
N LEU A 102 -11.43 21.48 -13.77
CA LEU A 102 -10.25 22.04 -14.44
C LEU A 102 -10.58 22.70 -15.79
N ASN A 103 -11.82 22.56 -16.29
CA ASN A 103 -12.22 22.97 -17.64
C ASN A 103 -11.32 22.38 -18.74
N GLN A 104 -11.00 21.09 -18.59
CA GLN A 104 -10.16 20.30 -19.49
C GLN A 104 -10.93 19.06 -19.96
N PRO A 105 -11.69 19.14 -21.07
CA PRO A 105 -12.56 18.04 -21.51
C PRO A 105 -11.79 16.77 -21.92
N ASP A 106 -10.54 16.92 -22.37
CA ASP A 106 -9.68 15.80 -22.79
C ASP A 106 -8.72 15.32 -21.69
N PHE A 107 -8.97 15.71 -20.42
CA PHE A 107 -8.11 15.35 -19.29
C PHE A 107 -8.02 13.82 -19.15
N LYS A 108 -6.80 13.30 -19.24
CA LYS A 108 -6.54 11.85 -19.23
C LYS A 108 -6.54 11.23 -17.83
N GLY A 109 -6.59 12.05 -16.79
CA GLY A 109 -6.35 11.63 -15.42
C GLY A 109 -4.87 11.76 -15.04
N VAL A 110 -4.55 11.33 -13.82
CA VAL A 110 -3.18 11.19 -13.32
C VAL A 110 -2.92 9.73 -12.93
N GLN A 111 -1.65 9.39 -12.62
CA GLN A 111 -1.31 8.07 -12.10
C GLN A 111 -2.15 7.80 -10.84
N ARG A 112 -2.79 6.62 -10.78
CA ARG A 112 -3.74 6.25 -9.73
C ARG A 112 -3.09 6.18 -8.36
N ASP A 113 -1.91 5.54 -8.28
CA ASP A 113 -1.34 5.16 -6.98
C ASP A 113 -0.12 5.99 -6.59
N GLY A 114 0.75 6.35 -7.55
CA GLY A 114 1.96 7.15 -7.27
C GLY A 114 2.98 6.47 -6.34
N ILE A 115 2.96 5.15 -6.28
CA ILE A 115 3.86 4.30 -5.48
C ILE A 115 4.36 3.14 -6.36
N PRO A 116 5.45 2.42 -6.00
CA PRO A 116 5.95 1.30 -6.79
C PRO A 116 4.85 0.27 -7.08
N ALA A 117 4.86 -0.34 -8.26
CA ALA A 117 3.88 -1.37 -8.63
C ALA A 117 4.05 -2.64 -7.80
N GLY A 118 2.95 -3.36 -7.52
CA GLY A 118 2.97 -4.65 -6.81
C GLY A 118 2.75 -4.59 -5.29
N ASN A 119 2.58 -3.40 -4.70
CA ASN A 119 2.28 -3.23 -3.29
C ASN A 119 0.80 -3.50 -2.98
N ARG A 120 0.50 -4.07 -1.81
CA ARG A 120 -0.89 -4.17 -1.32
C ARG A 120 -1.35 -2.82 -0.79
N ILE A 121 -2.50 -2.34 -1.25
CA ILE A 121 -3.13 -1.11 -0.79
C ILE A 121 -4.41 -1.41 0.01
N PHE A 122 -4.56 -0.74 1.16
CA PHE A 122 -5.73 -0.80 2.01
C PHE A 122 -6.58 0.46 1.79
N ARG A 123 -7.62 0.35 0.95
CA ARG A 123 -8.46 1.48 0.52
C ARG A 123 -9.92 1.09 0.30
N MET A 124 -10.75 2.08 0.00
CA MET A 124 -12.07 1.91 -0.59
C MET A 124 -12.18 2.90 -1.76
N PRO A 125 -12.01 2.47 -3.02
CA PRO A 125 -12.05 3.40 -4.16
C PRO A 125 -13.47 3.90 -4.36
N TYR A 126 -13.61 5.17 -4.73
CA TYR A 126 -14.89 5.76 -5.11
C TYR A 126 -14.95 5.79 -6.63
N PHE A 127 -16.14 5.62 -7.18
CA PHE A 127 -16.38 5.61 -8.61
C PHE A 127 -17.36 6.71 -9.01
N ASP A 128 -17.03 7.42 -10.08
CA ASP A 128 -17.91 8.40 -10.72
C ASP A 128 -19.06 7.71 -11.49
N PRO A 129 -20.02 8.45 -12.08
CA PRO A 129 -21.14 7.86 -12.83
C PRO A 129 -20.69 7.02 -14.03
N GLU A 130 -19.50 7.26 -14.57
CA GLU A 130 -18.89 6.49 -15.65
C GLU A 130 -18.14 5.24 -15.16
N GLY A 131 -18.05 5.01 -13.85
CA GLY A 131 -17.37 3.87 -13.25
C GLY A 131 -15.84 4.04 -13.12
N ARG A 132 -15.31 5.25 -13.31
CA ARG A 132 -13.88 5.56 -13.17
C ARG A 132 -13.57 5.93 -11.74
N MET A 133 -12.36 5.59 -11.26
CA MET A 133 -11.95 5.94 -9.90
C MET A 133 -11.85 7.47 -9.75
N THR A 134 -12.48 8.01 -8.70
CA THR A 134 -12.58 9.44 -8.42
C THR A 134 -12.16 9.76 -6.98
N ILE A 135 -11.68 11.00 -6.78
CA ILE A 135 -11.54 11.63 -5.45
C ILE A 135 -12.61 12.71 -5.20
N MET A 136 -13.43 13.02 -6.21
CA MET A 136 -14.45 14.06 -6.13
C MET A 136 -15.67 13.50 -5.43
N GLN A 137 -15.73 13.67 -4.11
CA GLN A 137 -16.83 13.16 -3.28
C GLN A 137 -18.22 13.56 -3.79
N TRP A 138 -18.37 14.79 -4.31
CA TRP A 138 -19.64 15.28 -4.86
C TRP A 138 -20.07 14.58 -6.15
N ASN A 139 -19.13 13.98 -6.89
CA ASN A 139 -19.36 13.26 -8.13
C ASN A 139 -19.38 11.73 -7.93
N THR A 140 -19.35 11.24 -6.70
CA THR A 140 -19.32 9.80 -6.43
C THR A 140 -20.69 9.16 -6.66
N ALA A 141 -20.75 8.16 -7.54
CA ALA A 141 -21.95 7.37 -7.81
C ALA A 141 -21.95 6.02 -7.09
N LYS A 142 -20.78 5.40 -6.90
CA LYS A 142 -20.65 4.08 -6.28
C LYS A 142 -19.37 3.97 -5.44
N LEU A 143 -19.44 3.19 -4.36
CA LEU A 143 -18.28 2.76 -3.58
C LEU A 143 -17.80 1.39 -4.08
N GLY A 144 -16.48 1.23 -4.22
CA GLY A 144 -15.86 -0.02 -4.61
C GLY A 144 -15.57 -0.97 -3.44
N VAL A 145 -14.64 -1.90 -3.67
CA VAL A 145 -14.22 -2.85 -2.64
C VAL A 145 -13.65 -2.12 -1.43
N ASP A 146 -14.17 -2.41 -0.24
CA ASP A 146 -13.64 -1.86 1.00
C ASP A 146 -12.58 -2.80 1.59
N TYR A 147 -11.33 -2.60 1.17
CA TYR A 147 -10.18 -3.39 1.62
C TYR A 147 -9.40 -2.73 2.78
N ARG A 148 -10.03 -1.81 3.50
CA ARG A 148 -9.46 -1.21 4.71
C ARG A 148 -9.42 -2.23 5.86
N ILE A 149 -8.62 -1.96 6.88
CA ILE A 149 -8.46 -2.86 8.03
C ILE A 149 -9.45 -2.45 9.13
N GLY A 150 -10.48 -3.26 9.34
CA GLY A 150 -11.52 -3.08 10.35
C GLY A 150 -11.04 -3.12 11.80
N PRO A 151 -11.86 -2.68 12.76
CA PRO A 151 -11.50 -2.69 14.17
C PRO A 151 -11.29 -4.12 14.65
N ARG A 152 -10.13 -4.38 15.29
CA ARG A 152 -9.71 -5.73 15.71
C ARG A 152 -9.63 -6.76 14.57
N GLU A 153 -9.60 -6.30 13.32
CA GLU A 153 -9.37 -7.17 12.17
C GLU A 153 -7.86 -7.43 12.02
N THR A 154 -7.52 -8.68 11.72
CA THR A 154 -6.20 -9.04 11.19
C THR A 154 -6.35 -9.37 9.71
N LYS A 155 -5.65 -8.62 8.84
CA LYS A 155 -5.43 -9.05 7.46
C LYS A 155 -4.09 -9.77 7.36
N VAL A 156 -4.02 -10.81 6.53
CA VAL A 156 -2.77 -11.52 6.23
C VAL A 156 -2.51 -11.41 4.74
N GLU A 157 -1.38 -10.83 4.37
CA GLU A 157 -0.90 -10.73 2.99
C GLU A 157 0.25 -11.70 2.76
N LYS A 158 0.33 -12.26 1.55
CA LYS A 158 1.38 -13.20 1.18
C LYS A 158 2.24 -12.63 0.06
N PHE A 159 3.52 -12.98 0.09
CA PHE A 159 4.50 -12.60 -0.91
C PHE A 159 5.32 -13.83 -1.26
N THR A 160 5.11 -14.36 -2.46
CA THR A 160 5.88 -15.50 -2.97
C THR A 160 7.14 -14.99 -3.65
N PHE A 161 8.31 -15.33 -3.10
CA PHE A 161 9.60 -14.90 -3.62
C PHE A 161 10.41 -16.11 -4.10
N ARG A 162 10.55 -16.23 -5.42
CA ARG A 162 11.51 -17.15 -6.02
C ARG A 162 12.87 -16.51 -6.03
N LEU A 163 13.80 -17.07 -5.25
CA LEU A 163 15.16 -16.56 -5.15
C LEU A 163 15.80 -16.53 -6.56
N PRO A 164 16.34 -15.38 -7.00
CA PRO A 164 17.13 -15.33 -8.21
C PRO A 164 18.32 -16.30 -8.13
N PHE A 165 18.69 -16.96 -9.23
CA PHE A 165 19.83 -17.87 -9.23
C PHE A 165 21.17 -17.19 -8.93
N ASP A 166 21.25 -15.88 -9.13
CA ASP A 166 22.42 -15.06 -8.86
C ASP A 166 22.36 -14.39 -7.48
N VAL A 167 21.40 -14.72 -6.62
CA VAL A 167 21.27 -14.16 -5.25
C VAL A 167 22.52 -14.45 -4.42
N ALA A 168 22.92 -13.51 -3.56
CA ALA A 168 24.13 -13.69 -2.77
C ALA A 168 23.85 -14.60 -1.56
N PRO A 169 24.71 -15.60 -1.30
CA PRO A 169 24.59 -16.43 -0.10
C PRO A 169 24.83 -15.61 1.17
N GLY A 170 24.21 -16.03 2.26
CA GLY A 170 24.27 -15.37 3.56
C GLY A 170 22.91 -14.87 4.05
N ALA A 171 22.93 -14.00 5.07
CA ALA A 171 21.71 -13.50 5.68
C ALA A 171 20.99 -12.50 4.76
N MET A 172 19.80 -12.87 4.29
CA MET A 172 18.88 -11.98 3.59
C MET A 172 17.91 -11.36 4.59
N LYS A 173 17.84 -10.02 4.60
CA LYS A 173 16.88 -9.27 5.42
C LYS A 173 15.64 -8.94 4.61
N VAL A 174 14.48 -9.33 5.13
CA VAL A 174 13.20 -9.06 4.49
C VAL A 174 12.43 -8.08 5.37
N LYS A 175 12.15 -6.88 4.84
CA LYS A 175 11.53 -5.77 5.55
C LYS A 175 10.14 -5.50 4.99
N ALA A 176 9.15 -5.52 5.87
CA ALA A 176 7.79 -5.07 5.60
C ALA A 176 7.60 -3.67 6.20
N VAL A 177 7.09 -2.72 5.40
CA VAL A 177 6.79 -1.35 5.81
C VAL A 177 5.35 -1.04 5.41
N LEU A 178 4.54 -0.63 6.39
CA LEU A 178 3.20 -0.10 6.14
C LEU A 178 3.28 1.43 6.11
N ASN A 179 3.04 1.99 4.94
CA ASN A 179 3.13 3.42 4.65
C ASN A 179 1.73 4.04 4.53
N TYR A 180 1.68 5.37 4.65
CA TYR A 180 0.46 6.15 4.57
C TYR A 180 0.71 7.56 4.05
N GLN A 181 -0.21 8.08 3.24
CA GLN A 181 -0.27 9.48 2.81
C GLN A 181 -1.68 10.02 3.00
N LEU A 182 -1.80 11.33 3.26
CA LEU A 182 -3.10 12.00 3.39
C LEU A 182 -3.78 12.12 2.03
N LEU A 183 -3.00 12.41 1.00
CA LEU A 183 -3.43 12.56 -0.38
C LEU A 183 -2.50 11.76 -1.30
N VAL A 184 -3.06 11.03 -2.27
CA VAL A 184 -2.26 10.37 -3.31
C VAL A 184 -1.39 11.39 -4.03
N LYS A 185 -0.07 11.13 -4.07
CA LYS A 185 0.91 12.10 -4.56
C LYS A 185 0.62 12.67 -5.97
N PRO A 186 0.19 11.87 -6.97
CA PRO A 186 -0.07 12.39 -8.31
C PRO A 186 -1.18 13.46 -8.35
N VAL A 187 -2.17 13.35 -7.46
CA VAL A 187 -3.22 14.36 -7.31
C VAL A 187 -2.67 15.58 -6.58
N ALA A 188 -1.91 15.38 -5.49
CA ALA A 188 -1.27 16.48 -4.75
C ALA A 188 -0.40 17.34 -5.68
N ASP A 189 0.39 16.70 -6.53
CA ASP A 189 1.29 17.36 -7.48
C ASP A 189 0.52 18.13 -8.55
N LEU A 190 -0.56 17.56 -9.11
CA LEU A 190 -1.42 18.23 -10.09
C LEU A 190 -2.05 19.50 -9.50
N LEU A 191 -2.58 19.39 -8.28
CA LEU A 191 -3.30 20.46 -7.60
C LEU A 191 -2.37 21.43 -6.84
N LYS A 192 -1.05 21.17 -6.85
CA LYS A 192 -0.02 21.95 -6.15
C LYS A 192 -0.33 22.10 -4.65
N VAL A 193 -0.81 21.03 -4.05
CA VAL A 193 -1.03 20.95 -2.60
C VAL A 193 0.34 20.95 -1.90
N PRO A 194 0.48 21.55 -0.70
CA PRO A 194 1.72 21.49 0.08
C PRO A 194 2.28 20.06 0.22
N ASP A 195 3.61 19.94 0.18
CA ASP A 195 4.30 18.64 0.13
C ASP A 195 3.97 17.73 1.33
N ASP A 196 3.69 18.31 2.49
CA ASP A 196 3.34 17.60 3.73
C ASP A 196 2.01 16.83 3.65
N GLU A 197 1.12 17.20 2.73
CA GLU A 197 -0.13 16.47 2.46
C GLU A 197 0.11 15.18 1.67
N SER A 198 1.25 15.05 0.98
CA SER A 198 1.65 13.83 0.28
C SER A 198 2.94 13.21 0.84
N GLU A 199 3.40 13.65 2.02
CA GLU A 199 4.56 13.06 2.68
C GLU A 199 4.24 11.62 3.11
N ILE A 200 5.19 10.72 2.83
CA ILE A 200 5.09 9.32 3.25
C ILE A 200 5.29 9.23 4.77
N LYS A 201 4.23 8.80 5.46
CA LYS A 201 4.25 8.52 6.90
C LYS A 201 4.33 7.03 7.12
N ILE A 202 5.36 6.58 7.82
CA ILE A 202 5.47 5.17 8.23
C ILE A 202 4.51 4.92 9.39
N ILE A 203 3.55 4.02 9.19
CA ILE A 203 2.68 3.52 10.25
C ILE A 203 3.48 2.56 11.11
N ASN A 204 4.06 1.53 10.51
CA ASN A 204 4.83 0.52 11.22
C ASN A 204 5.77 -0.22 10.27
N GLU A 205 6.78 -0.87 10.82
CA GLU A 205 7.69 -1.74 10.08
C GLU A 205 8.09 -2.95 10.91
N HIS A 206 8.36 -4.06 10.23
CA HIS A 206 8.91 -5.27 10.83
C HIS A 206 9.89 -5.90 9.85
N SER A 207 10.91 -6.59 10.36
CA SER A 207 11.83 -7.34 9.53
C SER A 207 12.06 -8.73 10.06
N THR A 208 12.34 -9.66 9.16
CA THR A 208 12.71 -11.04 9.45
C THR A 208 13.96 -11.41 8.65
N LEU A 209 14.61 -12.50 9.02
CA LEU A 209 15.82 -13.00 8.36
C LEU A 209 15.56 -14.39 7.77
N VAL A 210 16.16 -14.62 6.60
CA VAL A 210 16.31 -15.94 5.95
C VAL A 210 17.78 -16.11 5.57
N THR A 211 18.31 -17.31 5.72
CA THR A 211 19.66 -17.65 5.26
C THR A 211 19.60 -18.19 3.84
N VAL A 212 20.30 -17.54 2.91
CA VAL A 212 20.51 -18.04 1.56
C VAL A 212 21.75 -18.94 1.56
N LEU A 213 21.58 -20.18 1.13
CA LEU A 213 22.67 -21.16 1.06
C LEU A 213 23.54 -20.92 -0.19
N PRO A 214 24.80 -21.42 -0.21
CA PRO A 214 25.72 -21.32 -1.34
C PRO A 214 25.22 -21.96 -2.63
#